data_AF-A0A507QJ87-F1
#
_entry.id   AF-A0A507QJ87-F1
#
_cell.length_a   1.000
_cell.length_b   1.000
_cell.length_c   1.000
_cell.angle_alpha   90.00
_cell.angle_beta   90.00
_cell.angle_gamma   90.00
#
_symmetry.space_group_name_H-M   'P 1'
#
loop_
_entity.id
_entity.type
_entity.pdbx_description
1 polymer ?
#
loop_
_entity_poly.entity_id
_entity_poly.type
_entity_poly.pdbx_seq_one_letter_code
_entity_poly.pdbx_strand_id
1 'polypeptide(L)'
;MTKTKSQEPVQNPFQQLIIACDDDPSLIQREYELHRSRRNVQSKAKILDREFSGWYIDEILKKLIKNEGNDGDHFVDPRNNVGFWARPPQHIRELVGEIQNEIRKVAPALWFTPLDCLHLTTLEIANSRTPFEVEKIVSSLEKGGTIPDIVNYTLDHRARLINPTVSYDATAMALSFVPAAKKGIAGAPGNEYTYHHLRRDLFDKVTASGVNIAARYTVPSAHITIARFVSQDGFSLGDPSQGRNDLDHGRVLALIEKIEEINQTLKHNYWPREDPSVPSAGEWVVNVPKTRRTYCKSKACHKHTQHKVTQYKAGKASLYAQGKRRYDRKQSGYGGQTKPVFHKKAKTTKKIVLRMECTKCKAKKQLALKRCKHFELGGDKKTKGAALVF
;
A
#
# COMPACT_ATOMS: atom_id res chain seq x y z
N MET A 1 -46.49 6.34 -18.38
CA MET A 1 -45.19 5.79 -18.83
C MET A 1 -44.09 6.77 -18.48
N THR A 2 -43.55 6.67 -17.27
CA THR A 2 -42.43 7.49 -16.80
C THR A 2 -41.15 6.99 -17.44
N LYS A 3 -40.58 7.78 -18.35
CA LYS A 3 -39.28 7.51 -18.98
C LYS A 3 -38.22 7.40 -17.88
N THR A 4 -37.67 6.20 -17.71
CA THR A 4 -36.45 5.94 -16.95
C THR A 4 -35.36 6.83 -17.52
N LYS A 5 -34.85 7.79 -16.74
CA LYS A 5 -33.60 8.49 -17.07
C LYS A 5 -32.52 7.42 -17.15
N SER A 6 -32.05 7.11 -18.36
CA SER A 6 -30.80 6.39 -18.55
C SER A 6 -29.71 7.16 -17.82
N GLN A 7 -29.16 6.58 -16.76
CA GLN A 7 -27.95 7.11 -16.12
C GLN A 7 -26.86 7.13 -17.20
N GLU A 8 -26.32 8.31 -17.49
CA GLU A 8 -25.12 8.42 -18.32
C GLU A 8 -24.02 7.54 -17.70
N PRO A 9 -23.24 6.81 -18.53
CA PRO A 9 -22.16 5.97 -18.01
C PRO A 9 -21.16 6.83 -17.24
N VAL A 10 -20.82 6.39 -16.02
CA VAL A 10 -19.83 7.08 -15.17
C VAL A 10 -18.50 7.12 -15.92
N GLN A 11 -18.09 8.31 -16.36
CA GLN A 11 -16.85 8.50 -17.11
C GLN A 11 -15.65 8.19 -16.20
N ASN A 12 -14.78 7.27 -16.64
CA ASN A 12 -13.57 6.94 -15.88
C ASN A 12 -12.58 8.12 -15.92
N PRO A 13 -12.28 8.77 -14.78
CA PRO A 13 -11.44 9.95 -14.76
C PRO A 13 -9.96 9.64 -15.06
N PHE A 14 -9.53 8.39 -14.87
CA PHE A 14 -8.17 7.97 -15.22
C PHE A 14 -8.01 7.71 -16.73
N GLN A 15 -9.11 7.49 -17.45
CA GLN A 15 -9.06 7.32 -18.91
C GLN A 15 -8.67 8.63 -19.62
N GLN A 16 -9.01 9.78 -19.04
CA GLN A 16 -8.76 11.10 -19.65
C GLN A 16 -7.27 11.39 -19.83
N LEU A 17 -6.44 11.07 -18.83
CA LEU A 17 -4.99 11.28 -18.94
C LEU A 17 -4.36 10.37 -19.99
N ILE A 18 -4.82 9.13 -20.09
CA ILE A 18 -4.34 8.15 -21.07
C ILE A 18 -4.63 8.66 -22.48
N ILE A 19 -5.85 9.13 -22.73
CA ILE A 19 -6.25 9.74 -24.01
C ILE A 19 -5.39 10.98 -24.30
N ALA A 20 -5.23 11.89 -23.33
CA ALA A 20 -4.45 13.11 -23.52
C ALA A 20 -2.95 12.84 -23.78
N CYS A 21 -2.46 11.67 -23.40
CA CYS A 21 -1.09 11.22 -23.63
C CYS A 21 -0.95 10.27 -24.84
N ASP A 22 -2.02 10.06 -25.63
CA ASP A 22 -2.06 9.05 -26.71
C ASP A 22 -1.58 7.66 -26.25
N ASP A 23 -1.89 7.28 -25.01
CA ASP A 23 -1.44 6.04 -24.35
C ASP A 23 0.10 5.89 -24.30
N ASP A 24 0.87 6.98 -24.49
CA ASP A 24 2.34 6.96 -24.39
C ASP A 24 2.76 6.95 -22.90
N PRO A 25 3.40 5.87 -22.40
CA PRO A 25 3.89 5.79 -21.03
C PRO A 25 4.83 6.92 -20.64
N SER A 26 5.60 7.44 -21.59
CA SER A 26 6.57 8.52 -21.39
C SER A 26 5.89 9.86 -21.15
N LEU A 27 4.81 10.12 -21.89
CA LEU A 27 3.95 11.28 -21.67
C LEU A 27 3.20 11.16 -20.34
N ILE A 28 2.66 9.98 -20.01
CA ILE A 28 2.03 9.72 -18.71
C ILE A 28 3.02 9.94 -17.56
N GLN A 29 4.25 9.41 -17.65
CA GLN A 29 5.29 9.64 -16.65
C GLN A 29 5.61 11.14 -16.51
N ARG A 30 5.74 11.84 -17.65
CA ARG A 30 6.01 13.28 -17.67
C ARG A 30 4.90 14.08 -16.99
N GLU A 31 3.64 13.74 -17.22
CA GLU A 31 2.50 14.41 -16.57
C GLU A 31 2.49 14.19 -15.05
N TYR A 32 2.83 12.98 -14.57
CA TYR A 32 3.03 12.74 -13.14
C TYR A 32 4.16 13.58 -12.55
N GLU A 33 5.29 13.68 -13.27
CA GLU A 33 6.45 14.48 -12.86
C GLU A 33 6.12 15.99 -12.82
N LEU A 34 5.45 16.51 -13.85
CA LEU A 34 5.01 17.89 -13.93
C LEU A 34 4.00 18.22 -12.83
N HIS A 35 3.01 17.33 -12.61
CA HIS A 35 2.00 17.53 -11.58
C HIS A 35 2.61 17.65 -10.18
N ARG A 36 3.45 16.69 -9.78
CA ARG A 36 4.09 16.71 -8.45
C ARG A 36 5.07 17.87 -8.30
N SER A 37 5.81 18.23 -9.36
CA SER A 37 6.78 19.33 -9.32
C SER A 37 6.09 20.68 -9.16
N ARG A 38 5.02 20.93 -9.94
CA ARG A 38 4.19 22.15 -9.82
C ARG A 38 3.58 22.27 -8.42
N ARG A 39 3.03 21.17 -7.89
CA ARG A 39 2.47 21.14 -6.54
C ARG A 39 3.53 21.48 -5.49
N ASN A 40 4.72 20.88 -5.57
CA ASN A 40 5.80 21.17 -4.63
C ASN A 40 6.22 22.65 -4.69
N VAL A 41 6.37 23.23 -5.89
CA VAL A 41 6.69 24.65 -6.07
C VAL A 41 5.61 25.54 -5.46
N GLN A 42 4.33 25.25 -5.73
CA GLN A 42 3.21 26.00 -5.18
C GLN A 42 3.13 25.90 -3.65
N SER A 43 3.27 24.68 -3.10
CA SER A 43 3.31 24.44 -1.66
C SER A 43 4.47 25.18 -1.01
N LYS A 44 5.66 25.12 -1.60
CA LYS A 44 6.86 25.82 -1.11
C LYS A 44 6.64 27.32 -1.06
N ALA A 45 6.14 27.91 -2.15
CA ALA A 45 5.84 29.34 -2.21
C ALA A 45 4.83 29.74 -1.12
N LYS A 46 3.74 28.97 -0.96
CA LYS A 46 2.72 29.25 0.06
C LYS A 46 3.25 29.12 1.49
N ILE A 47 4.09 28.11 1.78
CA ILE A 47 4.61 27.84 3.13
C ILE A 47 5.67 28.86 3.53
N LEU A 48 6.47 29.33 2.57
CA LEU A 48 7.52 30.33 2.82
C LEU A 48 7.02 31.78 2.70
N ASP A 49 5.73 31.97 2.39
CA ASP A 49 5.12 33.28 2.36
C ASP A 49 5.06 33.89 3.77
N ARG A 50 5.15 35.22 3.86
CA ARG A 50 5.07 35.95 5.13
C ARG A 50 3.68 35.85 5.77
N GLU A 51 2.64 35.64 4.97
CA GLU A 51 1.26 35.46 5.43
C GLU A 51 0.96 34.02 5.85
N PHE A 52 1.92 33.10 5.77
CA PHE A 52 1.72 31.72 6.21
C PHE A 52 1.47 31.69 7.73
N SER A 53 0.24 31.38 8.13
CA SER A 53 -0.21 31.40 9.52
C SER A 53 0.01 30.09 10.29
N GLY A 54 0.72 29.13 9.68
CA GLY A 54 1.01 27.82 10.29
C GLY A 54 0.31 26.63 9.64
N TRP A 55 0.56 25.45 10.21
CA TRP A 55 0.17 24.17 9.65
C TRP A 55 -1.31 23.85 9.84
N TYR A 56 -1.91 23.10 8.92
CA TYR A 56 -3.26 22.55 9.11
C TYR A 56 -3.17 21.28 9.95
N ILE A 57 -3.63 21.37 11.20
CA ILE A 57 -3.56 20.28 12.16
C ILE A 57 -4.62 19.21 11.86
N ASP A 58 -4.21 17.95 11.82
CA ASP A 58 -5.12 16.79 11.77
C ASP A 58 -5.72 16.54 13.15
N GLU A 59 -6.83 17.23 13.46
CA GLU A 59 -7.49 17.18 14.76
C GLU A 59 -7.98 15.78 15.16
N ILE A 60 -8.32 14.93 14.18
CA ILE A 60 -8.73 13.54 14.45
C ILE A 60 -7.51 12.73 14.88
N LEU A 61 -6.42 12.81 14.13
CA LEU A 61 -5.18 12.11 14.49
C LEU A 61 -4.60 12.61 15.83
N LYS A 62 -4.64 13.91 16.08
CA LYS A 62 -4.24 14.51 17.36
C LYS A 62 -5.04 13.94 18.53
N LYS A 63 -6.36 13.78 18.40
CA LYS A 63 -7.20 13.14 19.43
C LYS A 63 -6.84 11.66 19.62
N LEU A 64 -6.62 10.92 18.53
CA LEU A 64 -6.21 9.50 18.60
C LEU A 64 -4.88 9.32 19.34
N ILE A 65 -3.89 10.19 19.09
CA ILE A 65 -2.60 10.14 19.79
C ILE A 65 -2.77 10.43 21.29
N LYS A 66 -3.60 11.43 21.64
CA LYS A 66 -3.88 11.75 23.05
C LYS A 66 -4.59 10.62 23.80
N ASN A 67 -5.38 9.81 23.11
CA ASN A 67 -6.09 8.68 23.72
C ASN A 67 -5.17 7.54 24.15
N GLU A 68 -3.98 7.38 23.58
CA GLU A 68 -3.06 6.28 23.92
C GLU A 68 -2.52 6.38 25.37
N GLY A 69 -2.85 7.46 26.12
CA GLY A 69 -2.37 7.70 27.49
C GLY A 69 -3.42 7.74 28.61
N ASN A 70 -4.73 7.62 28.36
CA ASN A 70 -5.78 7.75 29.39
C ASN A 70 -6.80 6.60 29.36
N ASP A 71 -7.14 6.04 30.54
CA ASP A 71 -8.14 4.97 30.79
C ASP A 71 -9.62 5.43 30.70
N GLY A 72 -9.89 6.55 29.99
CA GLY A 72 -11.22 7.14 29.84
C GLY A 72 -11.92 6.79 28.51
N ASP A 73 -13.03 7.48 28.22
CA ASP A 73 -13.85 7.31 27.00
C ASP A 73 -12.99 7.55 25.74
N HIS A 74 -12.63 6.47 25.05
CA HIS A 74 -11.67 6.52 23.95
C HIS A 74 -12.30 7.17 22.71
N PHE A 75 -11.75 8.30 22.25
CA PHE A 75 -12.18 8.90 20.99
C PHE A 75 -11.94 7.92 19.81
N VAL A 76 -13.01 7.62 19.07
CA VAL A 76 -12.98 6.74 17.90
C VAL A 76 -13.00 7.60 16.64
N ASP A 77 -12.11 7.33 15.67
CA ASP A 77 -12.15 8.00 14.37
C ASP A 77 -13.49 7.70 13.67
N PRO A 78 -14.33 8.72 13.39
CA PRO A 78 -15.64 8.49 12.79
C PRO A 78 -15.55 8.16 11.29
N ARG A 79 -14.38 8.34 10.66
CA ARG A 79 -14.21 8.25 9.21
C ARG A 79 -14.01 6.79 8.78
N ASN A 80 -15.04 6.18 8.20
CA ASN A 80 -14.90 4.88 7.55
C ASN A 80 -14.66 5.08 6.04
N ASN A 81 -13.58 4.48 5.53
CA ASN A 81 -13.16 4.61 4.14
C ASN A 81 -13.10 3.24 3.46
N VAL A 82 -13.34 3.22 2.15
CA VAL A 82 -13.19 2.01 1.33
C VAL A 82 -12.25 2.32 0.17
N GLY A 83 -11.24 1.49 -0.01
CA GLY A 83 -10.29 1.62 -1.12
C GLY A 83 -9.36 0.43 -1.23
N PHE A 84 -8.64 0.37 -2.35
CA PHE A 84 -7.57 -0.58 -2.58
C PHE A 84 -6.22 0.10 -2.35
N TRP A 85 -5.34 -0.58 -1.61
CA TRP A 85 -4.03 -0.05 -1.26
C TRP A 85 -2.93 -1.04 -1.64
N ALA A 86 -1.79 -0.50 -2.08
CA ALA A 86 -0.55 -1.25 -2.28
C ALA A 86 0.39 -1.02 -1.10
N ARG A 87 0.95 -2.10 -0.54
CA ARG A 87 1.93 -2.02 0.55
C ARG A 87 3.36 -1.92 -0.01
N PRO A 88 4.18 -0.97 0.46
CA PRO A 88 5.55 -0.86 -0.01
C PRO A 88 6.40 -2.08 0.36
N PRO A 89 7.34 -2.50 -0.50
CA PRO A 89 8.31 -3.53 -0.20
C PRO A 89 9.26 -3.05 0.92
N GLN A 90 10.06 -3.98 1.45
CA GLN A 90 10.93 -3.71 2.60
C GLN A 90 11.89 -2.54 2.36
N HIS A 91 12.57 -2.51 1.21
CA HIS A 91 13.55 -1.46 0.91
C HIS A 91 12.93 -0.06 0.83
N ILE A 92 11.69 0.07 0.34
CA ILE A 92 10.96 1.35 0.34
C ILE A 92 10.53 1.74 1.76
N ARG A 93 10.18 0.78 2.62
CA ARG A 93 9.87 1.07 4.03
C ARG A 93 11.12 1.51 4.80
N GLU A 94 12.27 0.90 4.52
CA GLU A 94 13.57 1.30 5.08
C GLU A 94 13.94 2.72 4.62
N LEU A 95 13.79 3.01 3.33
CA LEU A 95 13.97 4.36 2.77
C LEU A 95 13.07 5.40 3.45
N VAL A 96 11.78 5.09 3.65
CA VAL A 96 10.88 5.99 4.40
C VAL A 96 11.36 6.20 5.83
N GLY A 97 11.85 5.15 6.50
CA GLY A 97 12.40 5.26 7.85
C GLY A 97 13.62 6.20 7.92
N GLU A 98 14.52 6.13 6.94
CA GLU A 98 15.65 7.05 6.80
C GLU A 98 15.17 8.49 6.63
N ILE A 99 14.24 8.73 5.71
CA ILE A 99 13.65 10.06 5.46
C ILE A 99 12.98 10.61 6.73
N GLN A 100 12.17 9.80 7.42
CA GLN A 100 11.50 10.20 8.65
C GLN A 100 12.50 10.57 9.75
N ASN A 101 13.62 9.85 9.85
CA ASN A 101 14.67 10.16 10.82
C ASN A 101 15.35 11.49 10.50
N GLU A 102 15.63 11.81 9.24
CA GLU A 102 16.20 13.10 8.85
C GLU A 102 15.24 14.27 9.11
N ILE A 103 13.96 14.11 8.77
CA ILE A 103 12.94 15.15 9.03
C ILE A 103 12.76 15.36 10.55
N ARG A 104 12.79 14.28 11.34
CA ARG A 104 12.64 14.37 12.81
C ARG A 104 13.71 15.24 13.48
N LYS A 105 14.91 15.34 12.89
CA LYS A 105 15.99 16.19 13.43
C LYS A 105 15.63 17.68 13.45
N VAL A 106 14.80 18.13 12.51
CA VAL A 106 14.37 19.53 12.39
C VAL A 106 12.93 19.75 12.83
N ALA A 107 12.10 18.71 12.82
CA ALA A 107 10.68 18.77 13.15
C ALA A 107 10.23 17.55 13.99
N PRO A 108 10.65 17.46 15.27
CA PRO A 108 10.39 16.28 16.10
C PRO A 108 8.92 16.12 16.52
N ALA A 109 8.14 17.20 16.52
CA ALA A 109 6.72 17.19 16.91
C ALA A 109 5.78 16.65 15.82
N LEU A 110 6.29 16.41 14.60
CA LEU A 110 5.51 15.77 13.54
C LEU A 110 5.09 14.36 13.94
N TRP A 111 3.86 13.99 13.58
CA TRP A 111 3.49 12.59 13.61
C TRP A 111 4.03 11.89 12.37
N PHE A 112 4.86 10.87 12.58
CA PHE A 112 5.42 10.05 11.52
C PHE A 112 4.61 8.76 11.36
N THR A 113 4.23 8.43 10.12
CA THR A 113 3.47 7.22 9.83
C THR A 113 4.29 5.97 10.20
N PRO A 114 3.79 5.06 11.06
CA PRO A 114 4.50 3.83 11.39
C PRO A 114 4.83 3.01 10.14
N LEU A 115 6.02 2.42 10.10
CA LEU A 115 6.55 1.76 8.90
C LEU A 115 5.71 0.56 8.43
N ASP A 116 5.03 -0.12 9.35
CA ASP A 116 4.10 -1.22 9.08
C ASP A 116 2.71 -0.73 8.65
N CYS A 117 2.39 0.53 8.91
CA CYS A 117 1.18 1.21 8.47
C CYS A 117 1.31 1.88 7.10
N LEU A 118 2.52 2.02 6.54
CA LEU A 118 2.74 2.60 5.21
C LEU A 118 1.95 1.89 4.12
N HIS A 119 1.32 2.68 3.25
CA HIS A 119 0.54 2.21 2.10
C HIS A 119 0.40 3.32 1.05
N LEU A 120 0.22 2.89 -0.20
CA LEU A 120 -0.16 3.72 -1.35
C LEU A 120 -1.62 3.41 -1.68
N THR A 121 -2.49 4.42 -1.74
CA THR A 121 -3.86 4.23 -2.24
C THR A 121 -3.83 4.09 -3.76
N THR A 122 -4.27 2.94 -4.27
CA THR A 122 -4.38 2.70 -5.73
C THR A 122 -5.74 3.16 -6.26
N LEU A 123 -6.80 2.96 -5.47
CA LEU A 123 -8.14 3.45 -5.76
C LEU A 123 -8.88 3.77 -4.46
N GLU A 124 -9.37 5.01 -4.30
CA GLU A 124 -10.34 5.39 -3.27
C GLU A 124 -11.75 5.16 -3.83
N ILE A 125 -12.57 4.36 -3.16
CA ILE A 125 -13.96 4.09 -3.58
C ILE A 125 -14.91 5.01 -2.83
N ALA A 126 -14.74 5.12 -1.51
CA ALA A 126 -15.58 5.95 -0.67
C ALA A 126 -14.77 6.51 0.51
N ASN A 127 -15.09 7.74 0.90
CA ASN A 127 -14.47 8.43 2.02
C ASN A 127 -15.53 8.85 3.06
N SER A 128 -15.16 8.77 4.35
CA SER A 128 -15.94 9.26 5.50
C SER A 128 -17.41 8.85 5.47
N ARG A 129 -17.66 7.54 5.36
CA ARG A 129 -18.99 6.94 5.33
C ARG A 129 -19.39 6.34 6.67
N THR A 130 -20.68 6.06 6.80
CA THR A 130 -21.19 5.28 7.93
C THR A 130 -20.73 3.82 7.81
N PRO A 131 -20.61 3.08 8.92
CA PRO A 131 -20.28 1.65 8.88
C PRO A 131 -21.23 0.83 8.00
N PHE A 132 -22.52 1.17 8.00
CA PHE A 132 -23.54 0.51 7.19
C PHE A 132 -23.30 0.69 5.68
N GLU A 133 -23.00 1.93 5.24
CA GLU A 133 -22.67 2.20 3.84
C GLU A 133 -21.40 1.47 3.40
N VAL A 134 -20.38 1.44 4.26
CA VAL A 134 -19.14 0.70 4.00
C VAL A 134 -19.42 -0.79 3.85
N GLU A 135 -20.18 -1.39 4.77
CA GLU A 135 -20.53 -2.81 4.71
C GLU A 135 -21.33 -3.15 3.46
N LYS A 136 -22.24 -2.26 3.03
CA LYS A 136 -23.00 -2.41 1.78
C LYS A 136 -22.07 -2.43 0.57
N ILE A 137 -21.12 -1.48 0.47
CA ILE A 137 -20.15 -1.41 -0.62
C ILE A 137 -19.27 -2.68 -0.64
N VAL A 138 -18.69 -3.05 0.50
CA VAL A 138 -17.81 -4.22 0.61
C VAL A 138 -18.56 -5.51 0.27
N SER A 139 -19.79 -5.67 0.78
CA SER A 139 -20.62 -6.84 0.47
C SER A 139 -20.94 -6.96 -1.02
N SER A 140 -21.15 -5.82 -1.71
CA SER A 140 -21.39 -5.79 -3.15
C SER A 140 -20.15 -6.30 -3.92
N LEU A 141 -18.98 -5.73 -3.60
CA LEU A 141 -17.70 -6.13 -4.22
C LEU A 141 -17.34 -7.58 -3.92
N GLU A 142 -17.67 -8.08 -2.73
CA GLU A 142 -17.40 -9.47 -2.32
C GLU A 142 -18.28 -10.48 -3.06
N LYS A 143 -19.59 -10.20 -3.16
CA LYS A 143 -20.56 -11.05 -3.87
C LYS A 143 -20.27 -11.12 -5.36
N GLY A 144 -19.89 -10.00 -5.97
CA GLY A 144 -19.53 -9.93 -7.40
C GLY A 144 -18.17 -10.53 -7.75
N GLY A 145 -17.36 -10.96 -6.77
CA GLY A 145 -16.01 -11.48 -7.04
C GLY A 145 -14.98 -10.41 -7.45
N THR A 146 -15.34 -9.13 -7.37
CA THR A 146 -14.50 -8.00 -7.78
C THR A 146 -13.26 -7.83 -6.90
N ILE A 147 -13.37 -8.07 -5.59
CA ILE A 147 -12.22 -7.97 -4.66
C ILE A 147 -11.07 -8.93 -5.06
N PRO A 148 -11.29 -10.26 -5.19
CA PRO A 148 -10.21 -11.15 -5.60
C PRO A 148 -9.69 -10.87 -7.01
N ASP A 149 -10.54 -10.45 -7.95
CA ASP A 149 -10.12 -10.03 -9.29
C ASP A 149 -9.13 -8.86 -9.23
N ILE A 150 -9.50 -7.78 -8.54
CA ILE A 150 -8.64 -6.59 -8.35
C ILE A 150 -7.33 -6.92 -7.62
N VAL A 151 -7.39 -7.69 -6.53
CA VAL A 151 -6.19 -8.03 -5.74
C VAL A 151 -5.21 -8.85 -6.58
N ASN A 152 -5.72 -9.73 -7.44
CA ASN A 152 -4.91 -10.57 -8.31
C ASN A 152 -4.50 -9.87 -9.61
N TYR A 153 -5.13 -8.75 -9.98
CA TYR A 153 -4.89 -8.05 -11.24
C TYR A 153 -3.43 -7.60 -11.44
N THR A 154 -2.70 -7.37 -10.34
CA THR A 154 -1.26 -7.02 -10.41
C THR A 154 -0.33 -8.21 -10.67
N LEU A 155 -0.86 -9.44 -10.74
CA LEU A 155 -0.09 -10.65 -11.10
C LEU A 155 0.30 -10.63 -12.58
N ASP A 156 -0.64 -10.23 -13.44
CA ASP A 156 -0.50 -10.10 -14.88
C ASP A 156 -0.34 -8.65 -15.34
N HIS A 157 -0.82 -7.65 -14.58
CA HIS A 157 -0.70 -6.22 -14.92
C HIS A 157 0.24 -5.48 -13.98
N ARG A 158 1.56 -5.65 -14.19
CA ARG A 158 2.59 -5.14 -13.28
C ARG A 158 2.85 -3.65 -13.47
N ALA A 159 2.39 -2.85 -12.53
CA ALA A 159 2.77 -1.44 -12.41
C ALA A 159 4.13 -1.29 -11.69
N ARG A 160 4.96 -0.39 -12.21
CA ARG A 160 6.25 0.00 -11.62
C ARG A 160 6.24 1.47 -11.26
N LEU A 161 6.79 1.79 -10.11
CA LEU A 161 6.94 3.15 -9.59
C LEU A 161 8.42 3.45 -9.40
N ILE A 162 8.85 4.62 -9.85
CA ILE A 162 10.24 5.10 -9.80
C ILE A 162 10.30 6.56 -9.36
N ASN A 163 11.52 7.09 -9.29
CA ASN A 163 11.84 8.48 -8.95
C ASN A 163 11.21 8.91 -7.61
N PRO A 164 11.53 8.25 -6.49
CA PRO A 164 11.03 8.67 -5.18
C PRO A 164 11.36 10.15 -4.92
N THR A 165 10.39 10.91 -4.41
CA THR A 165 10.53 12.33 -4.08
C THR A 165 9.59 12.70 -2.94
N VAL A 166 10.10 13.37 -1.91
CA VAL A 166 9.28 13.93 -0.84
C VAL A 166 8.48 15.11 -1.37
N SER A 167 7.17 14.97 -1.34
CA SER A 167 6.19 16.03 -1.61
C SER A 167 5.53 16.46 -0.30
N TYR A 168 5.16 17.73 -0.21
CA TYR A 168 4.60 18.31 1.01
C TYR A 168 3.60 19.42 0.70
N ASP A 169 2.74 19.69 1.66
CA ASP A 169 1.91 20.88 1.75
C ASP A 169 1.70 21.23 3.23
N ALA A 170 0.85 22.22 3.52
CA ALA A 170 0.60 22.65 4.88
C ALA A 170 -0.14 21.61 5.76
N THR A 171 -0.56 20.46 5.20
CA THR A 171 -1.31 19.41 5.91
C THR A 171 -0.44 18.18 6.22
N ALA A 172 0.46 17.79 5.31
CA ALA A 172 1.17 16.53 5.39
C ALA A 172 2.42 16.47 4.50
N MET A 173 3.18 15.39 4.67
CA MET A 173 4.30 15.01 3.83
C MET A 173 4.10 13.59 3.29
N ALA A 174 4.51 13.37 2.05
CA ALA A 174 4.39 12.09 1.38
C ALA A 174 5.63 11.77 0.53
N LEU A 175 6.01 10.50 0.48
CA LEU A 175 6.96 10.00 -0.51
C LEU A 175 6.18 9.69 -1.79
N SER A 176 6.36 10.52 -2.81
CA SER A 176 5.74 10.38 -4.14
C SER A 176 6.64 9.66 -5.12
N PHE A 177 6.02 9.00 -6.10
CA PHE A 177 6.65 8.29 -7.19
C PHE A 177 5.97 8.68 -8.51
N VAL A 178 6.63 8.37 -9.62
CA VAL A 178 6.02 8.44 -10.96
C VAL A 178 5.92 7.03 -11.57
N PRO A 179 4.94 6.78 -12.45
CA PRO A 179 4.89 5.57 -13.25
C PRO A 179 6.18 5.46 -14.08
N ALA A 180 6.77 4.28 -14.14
CA ALA A 180 7.95 4.08 -14.98
C ALA A 180 7.57 3.99 -16.47
N ALA A 181 8.15 4.83 -17.32
CA ALA A 181 7.96 4.77 -18.79
C ALA A 181 9.06 4.01 -19.55
N LYS A 182 10.28 3.87 -18.99
CA LYS A 182 11.45 3.46 -19.78
C LYS A 182 11.32 2.08 -20.43
N LYS A 183 11.63 2.04 -21.74
CA LYS A 183 12.16 0.88 -22.51
C LYS A 183 13.38 0.29 -21.80
N GLY A 184 13.20 -0.85 -21.13
CA GLY A 184 14.31 -1.68 -20.69
C GLY A 184 14.62 -2.74 -21.73
N ILE A 185 15.76 -2.61 -22.41
CA ILE A 185 16.32 -3.51 -23.45
C ILE A 185 15.57 -3.38 -24.80
N ALA A 186 16.32 -3.02 -25.84
CA ALA A 186 15.83 -3.10 -27.22
C ALA A 186 15.36 -4.53 -27.52
N GLY A 187 14.07 -4.70 -27.83
CA GLY A 187 13.49 -5.99 -28.22
C GLY A 187 12.51 -6.66 -27.22
N ALA A 188 12.06 -5.99 -26.14
CA ALA A 188 11.09 -6.58 -25.20
C ALA A 188 9.66 -5.98 -25.27
N PRO A 189 8.60 -6.75 -25.61
CA PRO A 189 7.20 -6.31 -25.50
C PRO A 189 6.73 -6.15 -24.03
N GLY A 190 5.84 -5.18 -23.78
CA GLY A 190 5.16 -4.99 -22.47
C GLY A 190 5.48 -3.69 -21.72
N ASN A 191 6.02 -2.66 -22.39
CA ASN A 191 6.36 -1.37 -21.77
C ASN A 191 5.21 -0.34 -21.77
N GLU A 192 4.04 -0.70 -22.30
CA GLU A 192 2.86 0.19 -22.44
C GLU A 192 2.06 0.30 -21.14
N TYR A 193 2.12 -0.68 -20.25
CA TYR A 193 1.28 -0.71 -19.06
C TYR A 193 1.90 0.04 -17.85
N THR A 194 1.29 1.16 -17.46
CA THR A 194 1.76 2.03 -16.38
C THR A 194 0.97 1.85 -15.09
N TYR A 195 1.44 2.46 -14.00
CA TYR A 195 0.62 2.60 -12.78
C TYR A 195 -0.70 3.35 -13.04
N HIS A 196 -0.74 4.26 -14.03
CA HIS A 196 -1.98 4.96 -14.36
C HIS A 196 -2.99 4.02 -15.06
N HIS A 197 -2.51 3.12 -15.92
CA HIS A 197 -3.33 2.03 -16.49
C HIS A 197 -3.95 1.17 -15.39
N LEU A 198 -3.15 0.80 -14.37
CA LEU A 198 -3.68 0.11 -13.19
C LEU A 198 -4.82 0.89 -12.51
N ARG A 199 -4.69 2.20 -12.30
CA ARG A 199 -5.77 2.98 -11.68
C ARG A 199 -7.04 2.99 -12.55
N ARG A 200 -6.89 3.13 -13.87
CA ARG A 200 -7.98 3.06 -14.84
C ARG A 200 -8.69 1.71 -14.75
N ASP A 201 -7.95 0.60 -14.83
CA ASP A 201 -8.55 -0.74 -14.82
C ASP A 201 -9.20 -1.09 -13.48
N LEU A 202 -8.60 -0.66 -12.36
CA LEU A 202 -9.22 -0.85 -11.05
C LEU A 202 -10.54 -0.08 -10.94
N PHE A 203 -10.61 1.13 -11.49
CA PHE A 203 -11.84 1.91 -11.54
C PHE A 203 -12.91 1.19 -12.37
N ASP A 204 -12.57 0.76 -13.59
CA ASP A 204 -13.51 0.07 -14.47
C ASP A 204 -14.04 -1.22 -13.85
N LYS A 205 -13.17 -2.01 -13.20
CA LYS A 205 -13.57 -3.23 -12.49
C LYS A 205 -14.54 -2.97 -11.34
N VAL A 206 -14.32 -1.89 -10.57
CA VAL A 206 -15.24 -1.51 -9.49
C VAL A 206 -16.55 -1.00 -10.06
N THR A 207 -16.54 -0.13 -11.07
CA THR A 207 -17.77 0.40 -11.68
C THR A 207 -18.58 -0.71 -12.36
N ALA A 208 -17.93 -1.67 -13.04
CA ALA A 208 -18.57 -2.84 -13.64
C ALA A 208 -19.26 -3.75 -12.61
N SER A 209 -18.87 -3.69 -11.34
CA SER A 209 -19.54 -4.40 -10.24
C SER A 209 -20.84 -3.72 -9.77
N GLY A 210 -21.21 -2.57 -10.35
CA GLY A 210 -22.36 -1.76 -9.95
C GLY A 210 -22.10 -0.87 -8.73
N VAL A 211 -20.85 -0.79 -8.27
CA VAL A 211 -20.46 0.08 -7.15
C VAL A 211 -20.09 1.46 -7.67
N ASN A 212 -20.75 2.49 -7.16
CA ASN A 212 -20.42 3.87 -7.47
C ASN A 212 -19.14 4.31 -6.75
N ILE A 213 -18.24 4.98 -7.47
CA ILE A 213 -16.97 5.48 -6.95
C ILE A 213 -17.10 6.97 -6.69
N ALA A 214 -16.89 7.38 -5.44
CA ALA A 214 -16.84 8.78 -5.01
C ALA A 214 -15.41 9.15 -4.59
N ALA A 215 -14.46 8.98 -5.50
CA ALA A 215 -13.06 9.29 -5.28
C ALA A 215 -12.82 10.80 -5.18
N ARG A 216 -12.15 11.27 -4.13
CA ARG A 216 -11.80 12.70 -3.96
C ARG A 216 -10.59 13.12 -4.79
N TYR A 217 -9.72 12.16 -5.12
CA TYR A 217 -8.45 12.42 -5.79
C TYR A 217 -8.30 11.55 -7.04
N THR A 218 -8.71 12.11 -8.17
CA THR A 218 -8.56 11.50 -9.50
C THR A 218 -7.29 11.95 -10.22
N VAL A 219 -6.60 12.95 -9.67
CA VAL A 219 -5.37 13.51 -10.25
C VAL A 219 -4.21 12.50 -10.33
N PRO A 220 -3.23 12.71 -11.24
CA PRO A 220 -2.05 11.86 -11.36
C PRO A 220 -1.22 11.88 -10.08
N SER A 221 -1.32 10.82 -9.27
CA SER A 221 -0.61 10.74 -7.99
C SER A 221 -0.30 9.30 -7.62
N ALA A 222 0.92 9.06 -7.16
CA ALA A 222 1.35 7.80 -6.57
C ALA A 222 2.20 8.11 -5.33
N HIS A 223 1.60 8.18 -4.15
CA HIS A 223 2.31 8.60 -2.94
C HIS A 223 1.99 7.75 -1.72
N ILE A 224 2.94 7.70 -0.79
CA ILE A 224 2.78 7.15 0.55
C ILE A 224 2.83 8.32 1.52
N THR A 225 1.82 8.50 2.37
CA THR A 225 1.89 9.49 3.47
C THR A 225 2.97 9.04 4.47
N ILE A 226 3.90 9.94 4.79
CA ILE A 226 5.01 9.64 5.71
C ILE A 226 4.98 10.49 6.98
N ALA A 227 4.36 11.68 6.95
CA ALA A 227 4.19 12.53 8.13
C ALA A 227 2.92 13.40 8.03
N ARG A 228 2.39 13.82 9.19
CA ARG A 228 1.26 14.75 9.34
C ARG A 228 1.53 15.75 10.45
N PHE A 229 1.01 16.97 10.29
CA PHE A 229 1.02 17.98 11.34
C PHE A 229 -0.11 17.71 12.34
N VAL A 230 0.25 17.53 13.62
CA VAL A 230 -0.70 17.26 14.72
C VAL A 230 -0.65 18.35 15.81
N SER A 231 0.31 19.27 15.71
CA SER A 231 0.43 20.49 16.50
C SER A 231 1.24 21.54 15.72
N GLN A 232 1.29 22.77 16.23
CA GLN A 232 2.24 23.80 15.78
C GLN A 232 3.59 23.69 16.54
N ASP A 233 3.73 22.71 17.44
CA ASP A 233 4.87 22.66 18.36
C ASP A 233 6.18 22.55 17.59
N GLY A 234 7.16 23.30 18.05
CA GLY A 234 8.43 23.41 17.35
C GLY A 234 8.43 24.41 16.19
N PHE A 235 7.30 25.03 15.85
CA PHE A 235 7.21 26.08 14.81
C PHE A 235 6.62 27.40 15.31
N SER A 236 6.20 27.52 16.58
CA SER A 236 5.71 28.78 17.15
C SER A 236 6.82 29.54 17.90
N LEU A 237 6.78 30.87 17.83
CA LEU A 237 7.57 31.79 18.65
C LEU A 237 6.84 32.03 19.98
N GLY A 238 7.46 31.64 21.10
CA GLY A 238 6.99 31.97 22.45
C GLY A 238 6.30 30.83 23.21
N ASP A 239 6.02 31.09 24.49
CA ASP A 239 5.33 30.19 25.40
C ASP A 239 3.81 30.20 25.09
N PRO A 240 3.18 29.03 24.82
CA PRO A 240 1.75 28.91 24.57
C PRO A 240 0.84 29.58 25.61
N SER A 241 1.36 29.85 26.81
CA SER A 241 0.66 30.52 27.91
C SER A 241 0.39 32.02 27.67
N GLN A 242 1.10 32.69 26.75
CA GLN A 242 0.99 34.14 26.52
C GLN A 242 0.10 34.54 25.34
N GLY A 243 -0.54 33.59 24.66
CA GLY A 243 -1.57 33.87 23.64
C GLY A 243 -1.06 34.50 22.33
N ARG A 244 0.24 34.75 22.17
CA ARG A 244 0.85 35.05 20.86
C ARG A 244 1.26 33.75 20.17
N ASN A 245 0.57 33.41 19.09
CA ASN A 245 0.87 32.28 18.21
C ASN A 245 1.63 32.77 16.97
N ASP A 246 2.70 33.55 17.17
CA ASP A 246 3.52 34.01 16.04
C ASP A 246 4.31 32.82 15.50
N LEU A 247 4.40 32.66 14.18
CA LEU A 247 5.09 31.53 13.55
C LEU A 247 6.60 31.81 13.46
N ASP A 248 7.41 30.83 13.84
CA ASP A 248 8.86 30.83 13.63
C ASP A 248 9.15 30.45 12.17
N HIS A 249 9.13 31.47 11.30
CA HIS A 249 9.43 31.31 9.88
C HIS A 249 10.86 30.76 9.63
N GLY A 250 11.80 30.94 10.57
CA GLY A 250 13.14 30.37 10.48
C GLY A 250 13.12 28.84 10.57
N ARG A 251 12.33 28.29 11.50
CA ARG A 251 12.14 26.83 11.62
C ARG A 251 11.32 26.23 10.49
N VAL A 252 10.33 26.97 9.99
CA VAL A 252 9.59 26.58 8.78
C VAL A 252 10.55 26.47 7.59
N LEU A 253 11.41 27.48 7.39
CA LEU A 253 12.43 27.47 6.35
C LEU A 253 13.38 26.29 6.50
N ALA A 254 13.90 26.04 7.71
CA ALA A 254 14.81 24.92 7.98
C ALA A 254 14.19 23.55 7.66
N LEU A 255 12.90 23.37 7.92
CA LEU A 255 12.17 22.16 7.52
C LEU A 255 12.12 22.02 5.99
N ILE A 256 11.77 23.09 5.28
CA ILE A 256 11.70 23.08 3.81
C ILE A 256 13.08 22.79 3.20
N GLU A 257 14.13 23.45 3.67
CA GLU A 257 15.51 23.21 3.21
C GLU A 257 15.95 21.76 3.45
N LYS A 258 15.63 21.19 4.61
CA LYS A 258 15.92 19.77 4.90
C LYS A 258 15.21 18.84 3.91
N ILE A 259 13.96 19.13 3.56
CA ILE A 259 13.23 18.32 2.57
C ILE A 259 13.87 18.44 1.17
N GLU A 260 14.31 19.62 0.77
CA GLU A 260 15.00 19.81 -0.51
C GLU A 260 16.34 19.06 -0.56
N GLU A 261 17.12 19.06 0.53
CA GLU A 261 18.36 18.27 0.66
C GLU A 261 18.08 16.75 0.54
N ILE A 262 17.03 16.26 1.21
CA ILE A 262 16.58 14.87 1.08
C ILE A 262 16.22 14.57 -0.38
N ASN A 263 15.49 15.47 -1.05
CA ASN A 263 15.09 15.30 -2.45
C ASN A 263 16.28 15.25 -3.41
N GLN A 264 17.32 16.06 -3.18
CA GLN A 264 18.57 15.99 -3.94
C GLN A 264 19.26 14.64 -3.74
N THR A 265 19.32 14.16 -2.50
CA THR A 265 19.88 12.84 -2.15
C THR A 265 19.09 11.71 -2.81
N LEU A 266 17.76 11.78 -2.78
CA LEU A 266 16.87 10.81 -3.43
C LEU A 266 17.10 10.76 -4.93
N LYS A 267 17.23 11.93 -5.57
CA LYS A 267 17.52 12.03 -7.00
C LYS A 267 18.87 11.42 -7.35
N HIS A 268 19.91 11.67 -6.56
CA HIS A 268 21.25 11.15 -6.83
C HIS A 268 21.38 9.63 -6.62
N ASN A 269 20.79 9.11 -5.54
CA ASN A 269 20.99 7.73 -5.10
C ASN A 269 19.92 6.74 -5.58
N TYR A 270 18.69 7.20 -5.80
CA TYR A 270 17.52 6.34 -5.96
C TYR A 270 16.75 6.55 -7.27
N TRP A 271 17.11 7.55 -8.08
CA TRP A 271 16.55 7.65 -9.43
C TRP A 271 17.33 6.73 -10.39
N PRO A 272 16.66 6.08 -11.36
CA PRO A 272 17.33 5.20 -12.31
C PRO A 272 18.42 5.95 -13.08
N ARG A 273 19.66 5.43 -13.04
CA ARG A 273 20.76 5.89 -13.89
C ARG A 273 20.53 5.45 -15.35
N GLU A 274 21.35 5.94 -16.26
CA GLU A 274 21.22 5.60 -17.69
C GLU A 274 21.46 4.11 -17.97
N ASP A 275 22.25 3.42 -17.14
CA ASP A 275 22.48 1.97 -17.24
C ASP A 275 21.23 1.16 -16.79
N PRO A 276 20.56 0.44 -17.71
CA PRO A 276 19.33 -0.31 -17.42
C PRO A 276 19.57 -1.71 -16.80
N SER A 277 20.82 -2.10 -16.53
CA SER A 277 21.18 -3.44 -16.04
C SER A 277 20.93 -3.67 -14.54
N VAL A 278 20.85 -2.59 -13.74
CA VAL A 278 20.63 -2.66 -12.29
C VAL A 278 19.31 -1.97 -11.90
N PRO A 279 18.33 -2.68 -11.30
CA PRO A 279 17.13 -2.05 -10.77
C PRO A 279 17.51 -0.99 -9.74
N SER A 280 16.97 0.22 -9.86
CA SER A 280 17.24 1.27 -8.88
C SER A 280 16.75 0.82 -7.50
N ALA A 281 17.53 1.11 -6.45
CA ALA A 281 17.10 0.92 -5.06
C ALA A 281 15.80 1.69 -4.74
N GLY A 282 15.44 2.70 -5.54
CA GLY A 282 14.18 3.45 -5.42
C GLY A 282 12.99 2.84 -6.17
N GLU A 283 13.18 1.73 -6.89
CA GLU A 283 12.11 1.11 -7.69
C GLU A 283 11.15 0.30 -6.82
N TRP A 284 9.85 0.53 -7.02
CA TRP A 284 8.80 -0.27 -6.41
C TRP A 284 8.02 -1.05 -7.47
N VAL A 285 8.18 -2.38 -7.43
CA VAL A 285 7.31 -3.35 -8.12
C VAL A 285 6.28 -3.93 -7.14
N VAL A 286 5.01 -3.91 -7.49
CA VAL A 286 3.92 -4.39 -6.62
C VAL A 286 3.80 -5.95 -6.71
N ASN A 287 4.44 -6.76 -5.83
CA ASN A 287 4.39 -8.28 -5.80
C ASN A 287 4.95 -9.04 -4.53
N VAL A 288 4.82 -10.41 -4.41
CA VAL A 288 5.38 -11.33 -3.35
C VAL A 288 6.37 -12.43 -3.88
N PRO A 289 7.53 -12.76 -3.21
CA PRO A 289 8.61 -13.63 -3.77
C PRO A 289 8.72 -15.12 -3.27
N LYS A 290 9.38 -15.98 -4.08
CA LYS A 290 9.62 -17.46 -3.94
C LYS A 290 10.74 -17.86 -2.97
N THR A 291 11.67 -16.96 -2.69
CA THR A 291 12.78 -17.15 -1.73
C THR A 291 12.86 -15.95 -0.81
N ARG A 292 13.18 -16.17 0.47
CA ARG A 292 13.19 -15.11 1.48
C ARG A 292 14.37 -15.27 2.43
N ARG A 293 15.15 -14.19 2.63
CA ARG A 293 16.18 -14.15 3.68
C ARG A 293 15.51 -13.84 5.02
N THR A 294 15.72 -14.68 6.03
CA THR A 294 15.07 -14.53 7.35
C THR A 294 15.86 -15.29 8.44
N TYR A 295 15.61 -14.99 9.71
CA TYR A 295 16.30 -15.61 10.84
C TYR A 295 16.08 -17.13 10.92
N CYS A 296 17.16 -17.91 11.01
CA CYS A 296 17.11 -19.35 11.21
C CYS A 296 17.40 -19.71 12.68
N LYS A 297 16.39 -20.25 13.38
CA LYS A 297 16.46 -20.63 14.81
C LYS A 297 17.24 -21.92 15.09
N SER A 298 17.71 -22.64 14.07
CA SER A 298 18.53 -23.83 14.27
C SER A 298 19.81 -23.48 15.01
N LYS A 299 20.19 -24.31 15.99
CA LYS A 299 21.45 -24.18 16.75
C LYS A 299 22.68 -24.10 15.83
N ALA A 300 22.63 -24.77 14.68
CA ALA A 300 23.72 -24.76 13.68
C ALA A 300 23.81 -23.47 12.83
N CYS A 301 22.81 -22.59 12.86
CA CYS A 301 22.82 -21.35 12.07
C CYS A 301 22.77 -20.10 12.96
N HIS A 302 21.75 -20.00 13.82
CA HIS A 302 21.50 -18.89 14.73
C HIS A 302 21.69 -17.48 14.11
N LYS A 303 21.36 -17.32 12.83
CA LYS A 303 21.56 -16.10 12.03
C LYS A 303 20.58 -16.01 10.86
N HIS A 304 20.54 -14.86 10.20
CA HIS A 304 19.75 -14.67 8.98
C HIS A 304 20.33 -15.46 7.81
N THR A 305 19.53 -16.34 7.22
CA THR A 305 19.91 -17.19 6.09
C THR A 305 18.83 -17.17 5.01
N GLN A 306 19.20 -17.60 3.80
CA GLN A 306 18.23 -17.79 2.72
C GLN A 306 17.30 -18.96 3.04
N HIS A 307 16.00 -18.77 2.83
CA HIS A 307 15.01 -19.82 2.97
C HIS A 307 14.27 -20.05 1.66
N LYS A 308 14.11 -21.33 1.30
CA LYS A 308 13.18 -21.76 0.25
C LYS A 308 11.78 -21.68 0.83
N VAL A 309 10.91 -20.89 0.21
CA VAL A 309 9.51 -20.78 0.63
C VAL A 309 8.73 -21.85 -0.12
N THR A 310 7.81 -22.54 0.57
CA THR A 310 6.83 -23.47 0.00
C THR A 310 5.48 -23.24 0.67
N GLN A 311 4.37 -23.54 0.00
CA GLN A 311 3.06 -23.53 0.66
C GLN A 311 2.93 -24.78 1.53
N TYR A 312 2.47 -24.62 2.76
CA TYR A 312 2.12 -25.76 3.61
C TYR A 312 0.90 -26.50 3.05
N LYS A 313 0.98 -27.82 2.97
CA LYS A 313 -0.13 -28.72 2.67
C LYS A 313 -0.33 -29.66 3.87
N ALA A 314 -1.58 -29.88 4.25
CA ALA A 314 -1.91 -30.89 5.26
C ALA A 314 -1.57 -32.29 4.70
N GLY A 315 -0.91 -33.12 5.51
CA GLY A 315 -0.61 -34.50 5.16
C GLY A 315 -1.84 -35.42 5.27
N LYS A 316 -1.73 -36.64 4.72
CA LYS A 316 -2.73 -37.69 4.89
C LYS A 316 -2.92 -37.99 6.39
N ALA A 317 -4.18 -38.07 6.83
CA ALA A 317 -4.48 -38.42 8.22
C ALA A 317 -4.03 -39.86 8.52
N SER A 318 -3.27 -40.05 9.60
CA SER A 318 -2.81 -41.37 10.04
C SER A 318 -3.95 -42.15 10.72
N LEU A 319 -4.11 -43.44 10.36
CA LEU A 319 -5.10 -44.34 10.95
C LEU A 319 -4.71 -44.81 12.36
N TYR A 320 -3.41 -44.88 12.65
CA TYR A 320 -2.87 -45.39 13.90
C TYR A 320 -2.87 -44.35 15.03
N ALA A 321 -3.20 -43.09 14.71
CA ALA A 321 -3.37 -42.04 15.71
C ALA A 321 -4.42 -42.46 16.73
N GLN A 322 -4.13 -42.26 18.02
CA GLN A 322 -4.98 -42.71 19.13
C GLN A 322 -6.44 -42.25 18.98
N GLY A 323 -6.66 -41.00 18.55
CA GLY A 323 -8.00 -40.46 18.32
C GLY A 323 -8.78 -41.18 17.22
N LYS A 324 -8.10 -41.58 16.13
CA LYS A 324 -8.72 -42.33 15.03
C LYS A 324 -9.05 -43.76 15.45
N ARG A 325 -8.11 -44.48 16.08
CA ARG A 325 -8.36 -45.82 16.66
C ARG A 325 -9.55 -45.84 17.62
N ARG A 326 -9.63 -44.84 18.50
CA ARG A 326 -10.74 -44.69 19.45
C ARG A 326 -12.06 -44.39 18.74
N TYR A 327 -12.05 -43.52 17.73
CA TYR A 327 -13.23 -43.19 16.95
C TYR A 327 -13.76 -44.40 16.20
N ASP A 328 -12.88 -45.17 15.54
CA ASP A 328 -13.28 -46.35 14.76
C ASP A 328 -13.87 -47.44 15.64
N ARG A 329 -13.27 -47.71 16.81
CA ARG A 329 -13.83 -48.62 17.81
C ARG A 329 -15.16 -48.14 18.38
N LYS A 330 -15.37 -46.82 18.50
CA LYS A 330 -16.65 -46.28 18.96
C LYS A 330 -17.72 -46.37 17.85
N GLN A 331 -17.31 -46.22 16.61
CA GLN A 331 -18.18 -46.17 15.44
C GLN A 331 -18.62 -47.56 14.96
N SER A 332 -17.95 -48.64 15.38
CA SER A 332 -18.33 -50.02 15.05
C SER A 332 -19.58 -50.48 15.79
N GLY A 333 -20.42 -51.27 15.13
CA GLY A 333 -21.67 -51.80 15.69
C GLY A 333 -22.90 -50.97 15.29
N TYR A 334 -23.94 -51.01 16.11
CA TYR A 334 -25.22 -50.32 15.87
C TYR A 334 -25.28 -48.96 16.62
N GLY A 335 -26.17 -48.06 16.20
CA GLY A 335 -26.38 -46.75 16.87
C GLY A 335 -25.93 -45.51 16.07
N GLY A 336 -25.51 -45.68 14.81
CA GLY A 336 -25.30 -44.57 13.87
C GLY A 336 -24.04 -43.73 14.15
N GLN A 337 -24.09 -42.43 13.84
CA GLN A 337 -22.95 -41.51 13.94
C GLN A 337 -22.65 -41.13 15.41
N THR A 338 -21.49 -41.55 15.94
CA THR A 338 -21.20 -41.45 17.39
C THR A 338 -20.49 -40.18 17.85
N LYS A 339 -20.08 -39.30 16.91
CA LYS A 339 -19.46 -38.01 17.19
C LYS A 339 -20.08 -36.90 16.34
N PRO A 340 -20.17 -35.65 16.87
CA PRO A 340 -20.73 -34.53 16.14
C PRO A 340 -20.03 -34.25 14.82
N VAL A 341 -20.82 -33.98 13.78
CA VAL A 341 -20.36 -33.50 12.48
C VAL A 341 -20.65 -32.00 12.39
N PHE A 342 -19.64 -31.20 12.04
CA PHE A 342 -19.80 -29.75 11.98
C PHE A 342 -20.36 -29.28 10.63
N HIS A 343 -21.58 -28.75 10.63
CA HIS A 343 -22.30 -28.32 9.42
C HIS A 343 -22.24 -26.81 9.15
N LYS A 344 -22.14 -25.96 10.19
CA LYS A 344 -22.26 -24.50 10.07
C LYS A 344 -20.93 -23.80 9.73
N LYS A 345 -20.30 -24.15 8.61
CA LYS A 345 -19.03 -23.54 8.16
C LYS A 345 -19.26 -22.11 7.63
N ALA A 346 -18.81 -21.10 8.39
CA ALA A 346 -18.92 -19.69 7.99
C ALA A 346 -17.70 -19.13 7.23
N LYS A 347 -16.52 -19.76 7.33
CA LYS A 347 -15.28 -19.21 6.73
C LYS A 347 -15.06 -19.74 5.31
N THR A 348 -14.95 -18.83 4.35
CA THR A 348 -14.73 -19.11 2.91
C THR A 348 -13.25 -19.26 2.52
N THR A 349 -12.33 -18.81 3.38
CA THR A 349 -10.88 -18.81 3.15
C THR A 349 -10.13 -19.47 4.29
N LYS A 350 -8.88 -19.87 4.07
CA LYS A 350 -7.98 -20.42 5.09
C LYS A 350 -6.79 -19.48 5.29
N LYS A 351 -6.17 -19.48 6.48
CA LYS A 351 -4.88 -18.81 6.66
C LYS A 351 -3.84 -19.64 5.92
N ILE A 352 -3.18 -19.03 4.92
CA ILE A 352 -2.09 -19.70 4.22
C ILE A 352 -0.89 -19.77 5.14
N VAL A 353 -0.28 -20.94 5.26
CA VAL A 353 0.95 -21.13 6.03
C VAL A 353 2.09 -21.35 5.05
N LEU A 354 3.13 -20.54 5.16
CA LEU A 354 4.38 -20.73 4.42
C LEU A 354 5.29 -21.65 5.21
N ARG A 355 5.80 -22.69 4.55
CA ARG A 355 6.89 -23.53 5.04
C ARG A 355 8.19 -22.98 4.48
N MET A 356 9.03 -22.43 5.35
CA MET A 356 10.35 -21.90 5.01
C MET A 356 11.42 -22.90 5.41
N GLU A 357 12.20 -23.37 4.45
CA GLU A 357 13.31 -24.30 4.66
C GLU A 357 14.65 -23.56 4.50
N CYS A 358 15.47 -23.56 5.56
CA CYS A 358 16.80 -22.95 5.53
C CYS A 358 17.71 -23.70 4.55
N THR A 359 18.37 -22.97 3.66
CA THR A 359 19.27 -23.59 2.67
C THR A 359 20.51 -24.24 3.30
N LYS A 360 21.00 -23.67 4.42
CA LYS A 360 22.22 -24.13 5.12
C LYS A 360 21.99 -25.37 5.98
N CYS A 361 21.08 -25.31 6.95
CA CYS A 361 20.88 -26.40 7.92
C CYS A 361 19.62 -27.24 7.69
N LYS A 362 18.86 -26.98 6.61
CA LYS A 362 17.59 -27.67 6.28
C LYS A 362 16.49 -27.59 7.34
N ALA A 363 16.70 -26.79 8.38
CA ALA A 363 15.69 -26.53 9.39
C ALA A 363 14.47 -25.85 8.75
N LYS A 364 13.29 -26.32 9.14
CA LYS A 364 12.01 -25.85 8.62
C LYS A 364 11.31 -25.02 9.68
N LYS A 365 10.76 -23.88 9.29
CA LYS A 365 9.88 -23.06 10.12
C LYS A 365 8.61 -22.71 9.36
N GLN A 366 7.53 -22.47 10.09
CA GLN A 366 6.24 -22.09 9.52
C GLN A 366 5.93 -20.62 9.83
N LEU A 367 5.28 -19.94 8.88
CA LEU A 367 4.78 -18.59 9.05
C LEU A 367 3.36 -18.51 8.49
N ALA A 368 2.39 -18.20 9.33
CA ALA A 368 1.02 -17.98 8.90
C ALA A 368 0.87 -16.57 8.31
N LEU A 369 0.27 -16.48 7.14
CA LEU A 369 -0.19 -15.24 6.54
C LEU A 369 -1.62 -14.92 6.99
N LYS A 370 -2.06 -13.71 6.65
CA LYS A 370 -3.49 -13.34 6.71
C LYS A 370 -4.28 -14.20 5.70
N ARG A 371 -5.61 -14.25 5.85
CA ARG A 371 -6.47 -15.04 4.95
C ARG A 371 -6.53 -14.38 3.57
N CYS A 372 -6.48 -15.17 2.51
CA CYS A 372 -6.67 -14.74 1.13
C CYS A 372 -7.46 -15.81 0.35
N LYS A 373 -8.12 -15.43 -0.74
CA LYS A 373 -8.90 -16.35 -1.60
C LYS A 373 -7.99 -17.11 -2.57
N HIS A 374 -7.04 -16.41 -3.20
CA HIS A 374 -6.04 -16.98 -4.10
C HIS A 374 -4.64 -16.77 -3.52
N PHE A 375 -3.78 -17.77 -3.69
CA PHE A 375 -2.40 -17.74 -3.21
C PHE A 375 -1.52 -18.56 -4.14
N GLU A 376 -0.54 -17.91 -4.73
CA GLU A 376 0.45 -18.55 -5.58
C GLU A 376 1.84 -18.29 -5.04
N LEU A 377 2.64 -19.35 -5.00
CA LEU A 377 4.02 -19.24 -4.55
C LEU A 377 4.98 -19.36 -5.72
N GLY A 378 5.36 -18.18 -6.20
CA GLY A 378 6.35 -18.01 -7.22
C GLY A 378 5.84 -18.31 -8.61
N GLY A 379 5.10 -17.36 -9.17
CA GLY A 379 5.10 -17.21 -10.61
C GLY A 379 6.54 -17.05 -11.13
N ASP A 380 6.73 -17.34 -12.41
CA ASP A 380 7.96 -16.96 -13.08
C ASP A 380 8.18 -15.46 -12.91
N LYS A 381 9.44 -15.07 -12.70
CA LYS A 381 9.81 -13.69 -13.01
C LYS A 381 9.50 -13.55 -14.49
N LYS A 382 8.50 -12.73 -14.85
CA LYS A 382 8.12 -12.55 -16.24
C LYS A 382 9.38 -12.31 -17.07
N THR A 383 9.59 -13.15 -18.09
CA THR A 383 10.68 -13.00 -19.03
C THR A 383 10.46 -11.68 -19.76
N LYS A 384 11.39 -10.75 -19.61
CA LYS A 384 11.31 -9.49 -20.36
C LYS A 384 11.33 -9.84 -21.84
N GLY A 385 10.25 -9.55 -22.55
CA GLY A 385 10.25 -9.58 -23.99
C GLY A 385 9.59 -10.76 -24.70
N ALA A 386 8.88 -11.64 -23.99
CA ALA A 386 8.14 -12.72 -24.66
C ALA A 386 6.89 -12.15 -25.36
N ALA A 387 6.74 -12.44 -26.65
CA ALA A 387 5.48 -12.22 -27.35
C ALA A 387 4.35 -13.00 -26.67
N LEU A 388 3.16 -12.40 -26.60
CA LEU A 388 1.96 -13.11 -26.19
C LEU A 388 1.72 -14.24 -27.20
N VAL A 389 1.81 -15.47 -26.72
CA VAL A 389 1.41 -16.65 -27.49
C VAL A 389 -0.11 -16.71 -27.39
N PHE A 390 -0.79 -16.42 -28.50
CA PHE A 390 -2.24 -16.50 -28.62
C PHE A 390 -2.72 -17.96 -28.68
#